data_AF-A0A2X2WK13-F1
#
_entry.id   AF-A0A2X2WK13-F1
#
_cell.length_a   1.000
_cell.length_b   1.000
_cell.length_c   1.000
_cell.angle_alpha   90.00
_cell.angle_beta   90.00
_cell.angle_gamma   90.00
#
_symmetry.space_group_name_H-M   'P 1'
#
loop_
_entity.id
_entity.type
_entity.pdbx_description
1 polymer ?
#
loop_
_entity_poly.entity_id
_entity_poly.type
_entity_poly.pdbx_seq_one_letter_code
_entity_poly.pdbx_strand_id
1 'polypeptide(L)'
;MSGIAVFPLTLGAGIKLKVLRSLALGTPVVTTNIGAEGIDEEGNILLLAKTELEFVQTIIDIINMGEKEYCELCRNGQEYAKTHFGWERSERVLMRLYESEKIGV
;
A
#
# COMPACT_ATOMS: atom_id res chain seq x y z
N MET A 1 -9.68 5.20 17.67
CA MET A 1 -9.39 4.09 16.75
C MET A 1 -10.01 4.41 15.39
N SER A 2 -9.20 4.71 14.38
CA SER A 2 -9.66 4.77 12.99
C SER A 2 -9.61 3.35 12.38
N GLY A 3 -10.32 3.11 11.28
CA GLY A 3 -10.63 1.75 10.80
C GLY A 3 -9.48 0.97 10.17
N ILE A 4 -9.80 -0.23 9.68
CA ILE A 4 -8.90 -1.11 8.95
C ILE A 4 -9.48 -1.31 7.55
N ALA A 5 -8.65 -1.22 6.51
CA ALA A 5 -9.04 -1.53 5.15
C ALA A 5 -8.65 -2.97 4.80
N VAL A 6 -9.60 -3.79 4.38
CA VAL A 6 -9.37 -5.21 4.06
C VAL A 6 -9.72 -5.46 2.60
N PHE A 7 -8.74 -5.94 1.83
CA PHE A 7 -8.87 -6.21 0.40
C PHE A 7 -8.39 -7.65 0.09
N PRO A 8 -9.24 -8.68 0.28
CA PRO A 8 -8.88 -10.08 0.03
C PRO A 8 -8.93 -10.42 -1.46
N LEU A 9 -8.08 -9.78 -2.27
CA LEU A 9 -8.14 -9.90 -3.72
C LEU A 9 -7.58 -11.24 -4.19
N THR A 10 -8.40 -12.00 -4.90
CA THR A 10 -8.00 -13.28 -5.52
C THR A 10 -7.61 -13.12 -6.99
N LEU A 11 -7.94 -11.97 -7.58
CA LEU A 11 -7.66 -11.59 -8.96
C LEU A 11 -7.43 -10.07 -9.02
N GLY A 12 -6.60 -9.63 -9.96
CA GLY A 12 -6.36 -8.22 -10.19
C GLY A 12 -5.42 -8.00 -11.37
N ALA A 13 -5.51 -6.82 -11.98
CA ALA A 13 -4.58 -6.36 -12.99
C ALA A 13 -4.23 -4.89 -12.72
N GLY A 14 -3.00 -4.51 -13.02
CA GLY A 14 -2.50 -3.17 -12.77
C GLY A 14 -2.43 -2.81 -11.28
N ILE A 15 -2.27 -1.52 -11.01
CA ILE A 15 -2.10 -0.98 -9.66
C ILE A 15 -3.45 -0.78 -8.96
N LYS A 16 -3.54 -1.19 -7.69
CA LYS A 16 -4.78 -1.19 -6.93
C LYS A 16 -4.95 0.15 -6.23
N LEU A 17 -5.55 1.14 -6.92
CA LEU A 17 -5.73 2.50 -6.38
C LEU A 17 -6.43 2.55 -5.01
N LYS A 18 -7.33 1.60 -4.72
CA LYS A 18 -7.98 1.51 -3.39
C LYS A 18 -6.98 1.23 -2.26
N VAL A 19 -5.94 0.43 -2.52
CA VAL A 19 -4.86 0.14 -1.57
C VAL A 19 -4.05 1.41 -1.31
N LEU A 20 -3.57 2.06 -2.38
CA LEU A 20 -2.81 3.31 -2.28
C LEU A 20 -3.59 4.41 -1.57
N ARG A 21 -4.89 4.54 -1.87
CA ARG A 21 -5.74 5.56 -1.27
C ARG A 21 -5.95 5.32 0.23
N SER A 22 -6.13 4.06 0.65
CA SER A 22 -6.21 3.71 2.07
C SER A 22 -4.91 4.05 2.81
N LEU A 23 -3.75 3.70 2.23
CA LEU A 23 -2.44 4.07 2.78
C LEU A 23 -2.28 5.59 2.90
N ALA A 24 -2.62 6.35 1.85
CA ALA A 24 -2.54 7.82 1.86
C ALA A 24 -3.46 8.47 2.91
N LEU A 25 -4.60 7.85 3.23
CA LEU A 25 -5.51 8.28 4.28
C LEU A 25 -5.07 7.83 5.69
N GLY A 26 -3.95 7.12 5.82
CA GLY A 26 -3.48 6.59 7.11
C GLY A 26 -4.38 5.50 7.66
N THR A 27 -4.93 4.68 6.77
CA THR A 27 -5.70 3.48 7.13
C THR A 27 -4.84 2.25 6.84
N PRO A 28 -4.49 1.44 7.85
CA PRO A 28 -3.76 0.20 7.64
C PRO A 28 -4.51 -0.72 6.67
N VAL A 29 -3.76 -1.41 5.80
CA VAL A 29 -4.33 -2.27 4.76
C VAL A 29 -3.90 -3.71 4.98
N VAL A 30 -4.89 -4.60 5.07
CA VAL A 30 -4.69 -6.05 5.02
C VAL A 30 -5.12 -6.56 3.65
N THR A 31 -4.24 -7.24 2.93
CA THR A 31 -4.49 -7.69 1.56
C THR A 31 -3.73 -8.97 1.23
N THR A 32 -4.10 -9.62 0.14
CA THR A 32 -3.30 -10.69 -0.45
C THR A 32 -2.09 -10.13 -1.19
N ASN A 33 -1.15 -11.01 -1.55
CA ASN A 33 -0.03 -10.70 -2.45
C ASN A 33 -0.50 -10.09 -3.78
N ILE A 34 -1.67 -10.51 -4.29
CA ILE A 34 -2.25 -9.98 -5.53
C ILE A 34 -2.64 -8.52 -5.35
N GLY A 35 -3.18 -8.13 -4.19
CA GLY A 35 -3.48 -6.73 -3.93
C GLY A 35 -2.24 -5.87 -3.63
N ALA A 36 -1.13 -6.49 -3.24
CA ALA A 36 0.14 -5.83 -2.98
C ALA A 36 1.03 -5.63 -4.23
N GLU A 37 0.78 -6.39 -5.30
CA GLU A 37 1.50 -6.33 -6.57
C GLU A 37 1.64 -4.89 -7.12
N GLY A 38 2.87 -4.52 -7.46
CA GLY A 38 3.23 -3.18 -7.95
C GLY A 38 3.09 -2.06 -6.91
N ILE A 39 2.79 -2.42 -5.66
CA ILE A 39 2.74 -1.50 -4.52
C ILE A 39 3.85 -1.91 -3.55
N ASP A 40 3.61 -2.87 -2.66
CA ASP A 40 4.54 -3.31 -1.61
C ASP A 40 4.53 -4.84 -1.51
N GLU A 41 5.16 -5.49 -2.49
CA GLU A 41 5.13 -6.95 -2.67
C GLU A 41 5.81 -7.74 -1.55
N GLU A 42 6.75 -7.09 -0.86
CA GLU A 42 7.46 -7.67 0.29
C GLU A 42 6.65 -7.60 1.59
N GLY A 43 5.60 -6.76 1.64
CA GLY A 43 4.75 -6.60 2.81
C GLY A 43 5.41 -5.85 3.97
N ASN A 44 6.27 -4.87 3.66
CA ASN A 44 6.93 -4.04 4.68
C ASN A 44 5.98 -2.96 5.25
N ILE A 45 4.95 -2.61 4.50
CA ILE A 45 3.94 -1.57 4.78
C ILE A 45 2.53 -2.16 4.74
N LEU A 46 2.25 -3.00 3.74
CA LEU A 46 1.01 -3.75 3.62
C LEU A 46 1.06 -5.01 4.47
N LEU A 47 -0.03 -5.30 5.17
CA LEU A 47 -0.15 -6.53 5.95
C LEU A 47 -0.67 -7.64 5.03
N LEU A 48 0.22 -8.57 4.69
CA LEU A 48 -0.10 -9.65 3.75
C LEU A 48 -0.77 -10.82 4.45
N ALA A 49 -1.93 -11.22 3.94
CA ALA A 49 -2.67 -12.40 4.38
C ALA A 49 -3.13 -13.23 3.17
N LYS A 50 -2.95 -14.55 3.25
CA LYS A 50 -3.26 -15.53 2.19
C LYS A 50 -4.48 -16.38 2.51
N THR A 51 -4.75 -16.61 3.80
CA THR A 51 -5.86 -17.45 4.26
C THR A 51 -6.85 -16.65 5.08
N GLU A 52 -8.09 -17.12 5.17
CA GLU A 52 -9.12 -16.50 6.01
C GLU A 52 -8.66 -16.36 7.47
N LEU A 53 -7.96 -17.38 8.00
CA LEU A 53 -7.41 -17.36 9.35
C LEU A 53 -6.34 -16.28 9.52
N GLU A 54 -5.46 -16.11 8.54
CA GLU A 54 -4.45 -15.03 8.56
C GLU A 54 -5.12 -13.66 8.55
N PHE A 55 -6.14 -13.46 7.70
CA PHE A 55 -6.90 -12.20 7.69
C PHE A 55 -7.52 -11.91 9.06
N VAL A 56 -8.20 -12.89 9.64
CA VAL A 56 -8.84 -12.76 10.96
C VAL A 56 -7.80 -12.41 12.02
N GLN A 57 -6.68 -13.15 12.06
CA GLN A 57 -5.64 -12.92 13.05
C GLN A 57 -5.03 -11.53 12.91
N THR A 58 -4.65 -11.12 11.70
CA THR A 58 -4.09 -9.79 11.45
C THR A 58 -5.06 -8.67 11.84
N ILE A 59 -6.36 -8.82 11.55
CA ILE A 59 -7.37 -7.84 11.95
C ILE A 59 -7.45 -7.74 13.48
N ILE A 60 -7.47 -8.88 14.18
CA ILE A 60 -7.49 -8.93 15.65
C ILE A 60 -6.23 -8.28 16.23
N ASP A 61 -5.06 -8.54 15.65
CA ASP A 61 -3.78 -7.97 16.08
C ASP A 61 -3.80 -6.43 15.97
N ILE A 62 -4.34 -5.87 14.88
CA ILE A 62 -4.49 -4.42 14.72
C ILE A 62 -5.50 -3.84 15.71
N ILE A 63 -6.63 -4.52 15.94
CA ILE A 63 -7.67 -4.06 16.88
C ILE A 63 -7.14 -4.00 18.31
N ASN A 64 -6.27 -4.94 18.69
CA ASN A 64 -5.68 -5.01 20.02
C ASN A 64 -4.37 -4.22 20.15
N MET A 65 -3.90 -3.61 19.06
CA MET A 65 -2.67 -2.83 19.01
C MET A 65 -2.79 -1.57 19.88
N GLY A 66 -1.68 -1.19 20.54
CA GLY A 66 -1.62 0.04 21.30
C GLY A 66 -1.77 1.28 20.40
N GLU A 67 -2.35 2.36 20.92
CA GLU A 67 -2.58 3.59 20.14
C GLU A 67 -1.31 4.13 19.47
N LYS A 68 -0.16 4.06 20.17
CA LYS A 68 1.13 4.50 19.63
C LYS A 68 1.57 3.68 18.42
N GLU A 69 1.52 2.36 18.54
CA GLU A 69 1.89 1.42 17.47
C GLU A 69 0.96 1.56 16.27
N TYR A 70 -0.35 1.69 16.53
CA TYR A 70 -1.34 1.92 15.50
C TYR A 70 -1.08 3.24 14.74
N CYS A 71 -0.81 4.33 15.47
CA CYS A 71 -0.47 5.62 14.85
C CYS A 71 0.81 5.53 14.00
N GLU A 72 1.81 4.77 14.46
CA GLU A 72 3.05 4.54 13.72
C GLU A 72 2.79 3.75 12.43
N LEU A 73 2.00 2.68 12.48
CA LEU A 73 1.57 1.91 11.32
C LEU A 73 0.88 2.79 10.27
N CYS A 74 -0.07 3.63 10.71
CA CYS A 74 -0.77 4.58 9.84
C CYS A 74 0.20 5.57 9.19
N ARG A 75 1.10 6.17 9.98
CA ARG A 75 2.07 7.16 9.50
C ARG A 75 3.04 6.56 8.48
N ASN A 76 3.50 5.34 8.73
CA ASN A 76 4.40 4.62 7.81
C ASN A 76 3.71 4.37 6.47
N GLY A 77 2.44 3.95 6.49
CA GLY A 77 1.62 3.80 5.28
C GLY A 77 1.45 5.10 4.48
N GLN A 78 1.17 6.21 5.18
CA GLN A 78 1.03 7.52 4.53
C GLN A 78 2.33 7.98 3.88
N GLU A 79 3.44 7.89 4.61
CA GLU A 79 4.74 8.31 4.09
C GLU A 79 5.16 7.45 2.91
N TYR A 80 4.91 6.15 2.97
CA TYR A 80 5.14 5.24 1.85
C TYR A 80 4.34 5.63 0.60
N ALA A 81 3.03 5.82 0.74
CA ALA A 81 2.18 6.24 -0.37
C ALA A 81 2.64 7.57 -0.98
N LYS A 82 3.01 8.55 -0.14
CA LYS A 82 3.49 9.86 -0.58
C LYS A 82 4.83 9.78 -1.31
N THR A 83 5.79 9.02 -0.79
CA THR A 83 7.16 8.98 -1.32
C THR A 83 7.27 8.13 -2.58
N HIS A 84 6.51 7.03 -2.67
CA HIS A 84 6.59 6.09 -3.80
C HIS A 84 5.54 6.35 -4.89
N PHE A 85 4.36 6.87 -4.52
CA PHE A 85 3.22 7.04 -5.43
C PHE A 85 2.69 8.48 -5.47
N GLY A 86 3.40 9.42 -4.85
CA GLY A 86 3.10 10.85 -4.93
C GLY A 86 3.31 11.43 -6.33
N TRP A 87 2.78 12.65 -6.51
CA TRP A 87 2.83 13.36 -7.79
C TRP A 87 4.26 13.61 -8.24
N GLU A 88 5.10 14.12 -7.35
CA GLU A 88 6.48 14.50 -7.65
C GLU A 88 7.31 13.28 -8.05
N ARG A 89 7.03 12.10 -7.46
CA ARG A 89 7.70 10.85 -7.84
C ARG A 89 7.28 10.39 -9.22
N SER A 90 5.98 10.45 -9.51
CA SER A 90 5.39 10.05 -10.79
C SER A 90 5.90 10.93 -11.93
N GLU A 91 5.92 12.25 -11.72
CA GLU A 91 6.48 13.23 -12.66
C GLU A 91 7.96 12.92 -12.95
N ARG A 92 8.77 12.69 -11.91
CA ARG A 92 10.19 12.32 -12.08
C ARG A 92 10.38 11.03 -12.89
N VAL A 93 9.52 10.03 -12.74
CA VAL A 93 9.58 8.81 -13.58
C VAL A 93 9.32 9.17 -15.04
N LEU A 94 8.22 9.88 -15.30
CA LEU A 94 7.79 10.22 -16.66
C LEU A 94 8.81 11.11 -17.36
N MET A 95 9.35 12.12 -16.68
CA MET A 95 10.37 13.01 -17.24
C MET A 95 11.63 12.24 -17.63
N ARG A 96 12.11 11.31 -16.79
CA ARG A 96 13.26 10.47 -17.12
C ARG A 96 13.01 9.61 -18.36
N LEU A 97 11.80 9.07 -18.50
CA LEU A 97 11.45 8.27 -19.68
C LEU A 97 11.47 9.14 -20.94
N TYR A 98 10.82 10.32 -20.91
CA TYR A 98 10.81 11.24 -22.05
C TYR A 98 12.20 11.80 -22.40
N GLU A 99 13.07 12.01 -21.40
CA GLU A 99 14.46 12.41 -21.63
C GLU A 99 15.30 11.27 -22.22
N SER A 100 15.09 10.04 -21.75
CA SER A 100 15.78 8.85 -22.29
C SER A 100 15.35 8.51 -23.71
N GLU A 101 14.13 8.91 -24.10
CA GLU A 101 13.59 8.78 -25.45
C GLU A 101 13.88 9.99 -26.35
N LYS A 102 14.77 10.92 -25.97
CA LYS A 102 15.46 11.79 -26.94
C LYS A 102 16.47 11.00 -27.80
N ILE A 103 16.05 9.83 -28.27
CA ILE A 103 16.63 9.06 -29.36
C ILE A 103 15.83 9.41 -30.61
N GLY A 104 16.36 10.33 -31.42
CA GLY A 104 16.03 10.39 -32.85
C GLY A 104 14.90 11.31 -33.28
N VAL A 105 14.98 12.60 -32.94
CA VAL A 105 14.56 13.66 -33.90
C VAL A 105 15.79 14.46 -34.29
#